data_AF-A0A0J0Y537-F1
#
_entry.id   AF-A0A0J0Y537-F1
#
_cell.length_a   1.000
_cell.length_b   1.000
_cell.length_c   1.000
_cell.angle_alpha   90.00
_cell.angle_beta   90.00
_cell.angle_gamma   90.00
#
_symmetry.space_group_name_H-M   'P 1'
#
loop_
_entity.id
_entity.type
_entity.pdbx_description
1 polymer ?
#
loop_
_entity_poly.entity_id
_entity_poly.type
_entity_poly.pdbx_seq_one_letter_code
_entity_poly.pdbx_strand_id
1 'polypeptide(L)' 'MGLLKTAILGAAVYAGFKYVTKKDPVTGKSIVDDLKDKAPEWKEKANNYKREFETKISYAKDDLGI' A
#
# COMPACT_ATOMS: atom_id res chain seq x y z
N MET A 1 -8.43 -21.15 -6.68
CA MET A 1 -7.14 -20.47 -6.92
C MET A 1 -7.14 -19.11 -6.24
N GLY A 2 -6.79 -19.00 -4.96
CA GLY A 2 -6.84 -17.70 -4.27
C GLY A 2 -6.12 -17.68 -2.92
N LEU A 3 -6.25 -18.76 -2.14
CA LEU A 3 -5.71 -18.83 -0.79
C LEU A 3 -4.17 -18.68 -0.71
N LEU A 4 -3.44 -19.24 -1.68
CA LEU A 4 -1.98 -19.13 -1.73
C LEU A 4 -1.51 -17.71 -2.06
N LYS A 5 -2.18 -17.02 -3.00
CA LYS A 5 -1.86 -15.62 -3.33
C LYS A 5 -2.18 -14.69 -2.15
N THR A 6 -3.31 -14.91 -1.47
CA THR A 6 -3.67 -14.13 -0.27
C THR A 6 -2.73 -14.44 0.90
N ALA A 7 -2.28 -15.69 1.06
CA ALA A 7 -1.29 -16.05 2.08
C ALA A 7 0.07 -15.43 1.81
N ILE A 8 0.54 -15.42 0.55
CA ILE A 8 1.80 -14.76 0.17
C ILE A 8 1.69 -13.24 0.37
N LEU A 9 0.56 -12.63 -0.02
CA LEU A 9 0.33 -11.20 0.20
C LEU A 9 0.28 -10.87 1.70
N GLY A 10 -0.42 -11.69 2.49
CA GLY A 10 -0.46 -11.57 3.94
C GLY A 10 0.92 -11.75 4.58
N ALA A 11 1.73 -12.70 4.10
CA ALA A 11 3.10 -12.91 4.55
C ALA A 11 4.02 -11.73 4.20
N ALA A 12 3.90 -11.16 2.99
CA ALA A 12 4.67 -9.99 2.58
C ALA A 12 4.29 -8.74 3.37
N VAL A 13 2.99 -8.51 3.60
CA VAL A 13 2.50 -7.41 4.46
C VAL A 13 2.97 -7.62 5.90
N TYR A 14 2.88 -8.83 6.44
CA TYR A 14 3.35 -9.14 7.80
C TYR A 14 4.86 -9.00 7.93
N ALA A 15 5.64 -9.45 6.93
CA ALA A 15 7.08 -9.30 6.92
C ALA A 15 7.51 -7.83 6.79
N GLY A 16 6.87 -7.07 5.90
CA GLY A 16 7.10 -5.64 5.74
C GLY A 16 6.73 -4.87 7.00
N PHE A 17 5.56 -5.17 7.58
CA PHE A 17 5.13 -4.58 8.85
C PHE A 17 6.07 -4.96 9.98
N LYS A 18 6.48 -6.24 10.12
CA LYS A 18 7.45 -6.70 11.13
C LYS A 18 8.82 -6.03 10.95
N TYR A 19 9.23 -5.74 9.73
CA TYR A 19 10.50 -5.07 9.44
C TYR A 19 10.43 -3.58 9.78
N VAL A 20 9.33 -2.92 9.43
CA VAL A 20 9.08 -1.50 9.75
C VAL A 20 8.78 -1.29 11.25
N THR A 21 8.19 -2.29 11.92
CA THR A 21 7.86 -2.26 13.36
C THR A 21 8.92 -2.90 14.26
N LYS A 22 10.02 -3.44 13.71
CA LYS A 22 11.21 -3.70 14.53
C LYS A 22 11.62 -2.35 15.13
N LYS A 23 11.39 -2.21 16.43
CA LYS A 23 11.71 -1.00 17.19
C LYS A 23 13.17 -0.63 16.92
N ASP A 24 13.38 0.54 16.34
CA ASP A 24 14.69 1.16 16.33
C ASP A 24 15.10 1.41 17.80
N PRO A 25 16.21 0.85 18.29
CA PRO A 25 16.64 1.02 19.68
C PRO A 25 17.01 2.48 20.03
N VAL A 26 17.04 3.37 19.03
CA VAL A 26 17.50 4.76 19.17
C VAL A 26 16.38 5.74 19.48
N THR A 27 15.17 5.56 18.93
CA THR A 27 14.14 6.60 19.02
C THR A 27 13.00 6.29 19.97
N GLY A 28 12.71 5.01 20.28
CA GLY A 28 11.70 4.63 21.28
C GLY A 28 10.30 5.24 21.07
N LYS A 29 10.05 5.87 19.91
CA LYS A 29 8.86 6.67 19.60
C LYS A 29 8.12 6.06 18.42
N SER A 30 6.81 6.16 18.49
CA SER A 30 5.82 5.45 17.70
C SER A 30 5.79 5.90 16.23
N ILE A 31 6.62 5.31 15.36
CA ILE A 31 6.48 5.46 13.88
C ILE A 31 5.07 5.05 13.44
N VAL A 32 4.41 4.18 14.22
CA VAL A 32 3.01 3.79 14.02
C VAL A 32 2.05 4.95 14.31
N ASP A 33 2.30 5.82 15.30
CA ASP A 33 1.52 7.06 15.50
C ASP A 33 1.76 8.06 14.39
N ASP A 34 3.02 8.32 13.99
CA ASP A 34 3.33 9.20 12.87
C ASP A 34 2.73 8.69 11.53
N LEU A 35 2.70 7.36 11.33
CA LEU A 35 2.05 6.74 10.17
C LEU A 35 0.52 6.82 10.29
N LYS A 36 -0.04 6.81 11.50
CA LYS A 36 -1.49 6.91 11.75
C LYS A 36 -2.00 8.35 11.59
N ASP A 37 -1.22 9.34 12.02
CA ASP A 37 -1.46 10.76 11.77
C ASP A 37 -1.29 11.10 10.29
N LYS A 38 -0.32 10.49 9.61
CA LYS A 38 -0.16 10.65 8.15
C LYS A 38 -1.05 9.71 7.34
N ALA A 39 -1.67 8.69 7.92
CA ALA A 39 -2.54 7.74 7.22
C ALA A 39 -3.58 8.39 6.30
N PRO A 40 -4.27 9.49 6.67
CA PRO A 40 -5.16 10.20 5.75
C PRO A 40 -4.44 10.68 4.48
N GLU A 41 -3.23 11.25 4.59
CA GLU A 41 -2.44 11.69 3.43
C GLU A 41 -2.00 10.53 2.54
N TRP A 42 -1.63 9.39 3.14
CA TRP A 42 -1.24 8.19 2.39
C TRP A 42 -2.44 7.56 1.68
N LYS A 43 -3.61 7.59 2.31
CA LYS A 43 -4.87 7.16 1.70
C LYS A 43 -5.26 8.07 0.53
N GLU A 44 -5.11 9.38 0.69
CA GLU A 44 -5.39 10.33 -0.39
C GLU A 44 -4.43 10.15 -1.57
N LYS A 45 -3.12 10.02 -1.30
CA LYS A 45 -2.11 9.71 -2.33
C LYS A 45 -2.40 8.40 -3.03
N ALA A 46 -2.74 7.34 -2.30
CA ALA A 46 -3.10 6.05 -2.88
C ALA A 46 -4.34 6.14 -3.76
N ASN A 47 -5.36 6.91 -3.34
CA ASN A 47 -6.58 7.11 -4.11
C ASN A 47 -6.32 7.91 -5.39
N ASN A 48 -5.45 8.93 -5.33
CA ASN A 48 -5.09 9.71 -6.51
C ASN A 48 -4.28 8.86 -7.51
N TYR A 49 -3.31 8.08 -7.03
CA TYR A 49 -2.58 7.11 -7.87
C TYR A 49 -3.50 6.07 -8.51
N LYS A 50 -4.46 5.53 -7.75
CA LYS A 50 -5.46 4.59 -8.28
C LYS A 50 -6.27 5.24 -9.41
N ARG A 51 -6.75 6.48 -9.20
CA ARG A 51 -7.50 7.23 -10.20
C ARG A 51 -6.67 7.49 -11.46
N GLU A 52 -5.43 7.93 -11.32
CA GLU A 52 -4.54 8.12 -12.49
C GLU A 52 -4.27 6.82 -13.23
N PHE A 53 -4.09 5.71 -12.49
CA PHE A 53 -3.89 4.40 -13.08
C PHE A 53 -5.15 3.91 -13.80
N GLU A 54 -6.33 4.04 -13.18
CA GLU A 54 -7.62 3.72 -13.80
C GLU A 54 -7.87 4.57 -15.04
N THR A 55 -7.55 5.86 -14.99
CA THR A 55 -7.63 6.77 -16.14
C THR A 55 -6.71 6.32 -17.27
N LYS A 56 -5.44 6.02 -16.98
CA LYS A 56 -4.47 5.53 -17.98
C LYS A 56 -4.86 4.18 -18.56
N ILE A 57 -5.34 3.25 -17.72
CA ILE A 57 -5.85 1.94 -18.13
C ILE A 57 -7.11 2.11 -18.98
N SER A 58 -8.00 3.03 -18.62
CA SER A 58 -9.24 3.31 -19.36
C SER A 58 -8.94 3.89 -20.73
N TYR A 59 -8.03 4.87 -20.83
CA TYR A 59 -7.59 5.40 -22.12
C TYR A 59 -6.91 4.32 -22.97
N ALA A 60 -6.04 3.50 -22.37
CA ALA A 60 -5.42 2.39 -23.07
C ALA A 60 -6.45 1.33 -23.51
N LYS A 61 -7.48 1.05 -22.71
CA LYS A 61 -8.58 0.14 -23.07
C LYS A 61 -9.40 0.67 -24.25
N ASP A 62 -9.75 1.95 -24.20
CA ASP A 62 -10.53 2.63 -25.24
C ASP A 62 -9.78 2.64 -26.59
N ASP A 63 -8.48 2.94 -26.55
CA ASP A 63 -7.60 2.96 -27.73
C ASP A 63 -7.35 1.53 -28.30
N LEU A 64 -7.35 0.51 -27.44
CA LEU A 64 -7.19 -0.90 -27.83
C LEU A 64 -8.50 -1.59 -28.23
N GLY A 65 -9.66 -0.92 -28.13
CA GLY A 65 -10.95 -1.45 -28.57
C GLY A 65 -11.46 -2.67 -27.77
N ILE A 66 -11.06 -2.82 -26.50
CA ILE A 66 -11.41 -3.95 -25.60
C ILE A 66 -12.02 -3.54 -24.24
#